data_AF-A0A0P8ZWM2-F1
#
_entry.id   AF-A0A0P8ZWM2-F1
#
_cell.length_a   1.000
_cell.length_b   1.000
_cell.length_c   1.000
_cell.angle_alpha   90.00
_cell.angle_beta   90.00
_cell.angle_gamma   90.00
#
_symmetry.space_group_name_H-M   'P 1'
#
loop_
_entity.id
_entity.type
_entity.pdbx_description
1 polymer ?
#
loop_
_entity_poly.entity_id
_entity_poly.type
_entity_poly.pdbx_seq_one_letter_code
_entity_poly.pdbx_strand_id
1 'polypeptide(L)' 'MAKITIKELESLTADDAGRILREDGNLAGRISVRNDGVSVSFFYRYRWGDQNKESSCGSWPRKSLTDIKRCFVLMRLHPD' A
#
# COMPACT_ATOMS: atom_id res chain seq x y z
N MET A 1 4.43 2.73 -15.28
CA MET A 1 5.38 1.87 -14.52
C MET A 1 5.94 2.60 -13.30
N ALA A 2 5.11 3.16 -12.43
CA ALA A 2 5.59 3.62 -11.12
C ALA A 2 5.54 2.42 -10.18
N LYS A 3 6.71 1.99 -9.68
CA LYS A 3 6.83 0.97 -8.63
C LYS A 3 7.24 1.67 -7.35
N ILE A 4 6.47 1.48 -6.30
CA ILE A 4 6.82 1.94 -4.97
C ILE A 4 8.07 1.16 -4.55
N THR A 5 9.12 1.87 -4.19
CA THR A 5 10.41 1.29 -3.79
C THR A 5 10.67 1.55 -2.31
N ILE A 6 11.54 0.73 -1.69
CA ILE A 6 11.91 0.93 -0.28
C ILE A 6 12.54 2.33 -0.09
N LYS A 7 13.41 2.77 -1.01
CA LYS A 7 14.01 4.11 -0.98
C LYS A 7 12.98 5.24 -1.00
N GLU A 8 11.89 5.08 -1.75
CA GLU A 8 10.79 6.05 -1.77
C GLU A 8 10.10 6.10 -0.40
N LEU A 9 9.83 4.95 0.20
CA LEU A 9 9.25 4.85 1.54
C LEU A 9 10.16 5.40 2.64
N GLU A 10 11.46 5.17 2.54
CA GLU A 10 12.47 5.69 3.45
C GLU A 10 12.67 7.20 3.31
N SER A 11 12.37 7.77 2.13
CA SER A 11 12.41 9.22 1.90
C SER A 11 11.16 9.94 2.38
N LEU A 12 10.10 9.21 2.79
CA LEU A 12 8.87 9.82 3.26
C LEU A 12 9.08 10.48 4.61
N THR A 13 8.44 11.63 4.78
CA THR A 13 8.52 12.41 6.01
C THR A 13 7.15 12.56 6.64
N ALA A 14 7.12 13.19 7.82
CA ALA A 14 5.86 13.50 8.47
C ALA A 14 4.99 14.49 7.67
N ASP A 15 5.59 15.29 6.80
CA ASP A 15 4.88 16.22 5.91
C ASP A 15 4.05 15.48 4.85
N ASP A 16 4.49 14.28 4.45
CA ASP A 16 3.76 13.43 3.52
C ASP A 16 2.55 12.71 4.17
N ALA A 17 2.26 12.95 5.45
CA ALA A 17 1.13 12.34 6.14
C ALA A 17 -0.19 12.61 5.41
N GLY A 18 -0.97 11.56 5.19
CA GLY A 18 -2.24 11.65 4.47
C GLY A 18 -2.12 11.53 2.95
N ARG A 19 -0.90 11.61 2.39
CA ARG A 19 -0.66 11.38 0.96
C ARG A 19 -0.87 9.91 0.61
N ILE A 20 -1.36 9.68 -0.61
CA ILE A 20 -1.60 8.34 -1.17
C ILE A 20 -0.55 8.05 -2.25
N LEU A 21 0.30 7.08 -1.99
CA LEU A 21 1.16 6.45 -2.99
C LEU A 21 0.31 5.52 -3.84
N ARG A 22 0.44 5.58 -5.16
CA ARG A 22 -0.28 4.68 -6.08
C ARG A 22 0.76 3.94 -6.90
N GLU A 23 0.67 2.62 -6.88
CA GLU A 23 1.42 1.76 -7.79
C GLU A 23 0.54 1.39 -8.99
N ASP A 24 1.19 1.00 -10.07
CA ASP A 24 0.54 0.43 -11.24
C ASP A 24 -0.22 -0.86 -10.86
N GLY A 25 -1.51 -0.95 -11.18
CA GLY A 25 -2.33 -2.14 -10.91
C GLY A 25 -3.22 -2.08 -9.66
N ASN A 26 -3.67 -0.91 -9.22
CA ASN A 26 -4.61 -0.70 -8.10
C ASN A 26 -4.07 -0.96 -6.68
N LEU A 27 -2.75 -1.07 -6.52
CA LEU A 27 -2.14 -1.01 -5.20
C LEU A 27 -1.98 0.46 -4.79
N ALA A 28 -2.48 0.80 -3.61
CA ALA A 28 -2.33 2.13 -3.03
C ALA A 28 -1.79 2.04 -1.61
N GLY A 29 -0.90 2.96 -1.25
CA GLY A 29 -0.31 3.10 0.08
C GLY A 29 -0.69 4.43 0.70
N ARG A 30 -1.37 4.43 1.84
CA ARG A 30 -1.67 5.65 2.60
C ARG A 30 -0.59 5.90 3.63
N ILE A 31 0.02 7.07 3.54
CA ILE A 31 1.06 7.51 4.47
C ILE A 31 0.39 8.01 5.74
N SER A 32 0.86 7.54 6.88
CA SER A 32 0.34 7.87 8.20
C SER A 32 1.51 8.02 9.15
N VAL A 33 1.55 9.12 9.90
CA VAL A 33 2.53 9.30 10.96
C VAL A 33 1.96 8.68 12.23
N ARG A 34 2.74 7.82 12.87
CA ARG A 34 2.44 7.24 14.18
C ARG A 34 3.51 7.71 15.18
N ASN A 35 3.29 7.40 16.45
CA ASN A 35 4.25 7.72 17.51
C ASN A 35 5.66 7.13 17.26
N ASP A 36 5.74 6.04 16.50
CA ASP A 36 6.98 5.34 16.13
C ASP A 36 7.63 5.89 14.83
N GLY A 37 7.04 6.91 14.20
CA GLY A 37 7.50 7.48 12.94
C GLY A 37 6.53 7.28 11.77
N VAL A 38 7.05 7.38 10.54
CA VAL A 38 6.25 7.28 9.31
C VAL A 38 5.89 5.81 9.05
N SER A 39 4.60 5.55 8.80
CA SER A 39 4.07 4.25 8.42
C SER A 39 3.26 4.37 7.15
N VAL A 40 3.32 3.37 6.27
CA VAL A 40 2.54 3.35 5.02
C VAL A 40 1.65 2.12 4.99
N SER A 41 0.35 2.34 5.03
CA SER A 41 -0.66 1.28 4.99
C SER A 41 -1.06 1.00 3.54
N PHE A 42 -0.79 -0.22 3.07
CA PHE A 42 -1.07 -0.65 1.71
C PHE A 42 -2.42 -1.37 1.61
N PHE A 43 -3.20 -0.96 0.63
CA PHE A 43 -4.51 -1.51 0.31
C PHE A 43 -4.66 -1.69 -1.20
N TYR A 44 -5.28 -2.79 -1.57
CA TYR A 44 -5.66 -3.11 -2.93
C TYR A 44 -7.12 -2.73 -3.15
N ARG A 45 -7.39 -1.88 -4.14
CA ARG A 45 -8.75 -1.47 -4.50
C ARG A 45 -9.24 -2.31 -5.65
N TYR A 46 -10.39 -2.96 -5.49
CA TYR A 46 -11.03 -3.73 -6.54
C TYR A 46 -12.53 -3.50 -6.53
N ARG A 47 -13.16 -3.73 -7.69
CA ARG A 47 -14.62 -3.71 -7.81
C ARG A 47 -15.14 -5.11 -7.58
N TRP A 48 -16.12 -5.23 -6.69
CA TRP A 48 -16.86 -6.46 -6.45
C TRP A 48 -18.33 -6.18 -6.73
N GLY A 49 -18.80 -6.59 -7.91
CA GLY A 49 -20.10 -6.16 -8.42
C GLY A 49 -20.16 -4.63 -8.55
N ASP A 50 -21.13 -4.01 -7.89
CA ASP A 50 -21.33 -2.55 -7.86
C ASP A 50 -20.54 -1.84 -6.74
N GLN A 51 -19.94 -2.60 -5.81
CA GLN A 51 -19.24 -2.04 -4.65
C GLN A 51 -17.73 -1.94 -4.88
N ASN A 52 -17.13 -0.83 -4.44
CA ASN A 52 -15.68 -0.70 -4.32
C ASN A 52 -15.23 -1.34 -3.01
N LYS A 53 -14.48 -2.44 -3.10
CA LYS A 53 -13.83 -3.06 -1.95
C LYS A 53 -12.37 -2.65 -1.86
N GLU A 54 -11.90 -2.57 -0.62
CA GLU A 54 -10.51 -2.31 -0.30
C GLU A 54 -9.99 -3.44 0.59
N SER A 55 -8.92 -4.08 0.14
CA SER A 55 -8.28 -5.18 0.87
C SER A 55 -6.92 -4.74 1.39
N SER A 56 -6.70 -4.85 2.69
CA SER A 56 -5.46 -4.42 3.33
C SER A 56 -4.36 -5.48 3.20
N CYS A 57 -3.22 -5.13 2.60
CA CYS A 57 -2.06 -6.03 2.46
C CYS A 57 -1.08 -5.93 3.64
N GLY A 58 -1.18 -4.86 4.44
CA GLY A 58 -0.34 -4.60 5.61
C GLY A 58 0.19 -3.18 5.66
N SER A 59 1.07 -2.90 6.62
CA SER A 59 1.71 -1.59 6.76
C SER A 59 3.22 -1.70 6.84
N TRP A 60 3.94 -0.91 6.06
CA TRP A 60 5.39 -0.72 6.18
C TRP A 60 5.68 0.32 7.27
N PRO A 61 6.76 0.21 8.08
CA PRO A 61 7.82 -0.81 8.04
C PRO A 61 7.51 -2.12 8.78
N ARG A 62 6.35 -2.22 9.47
CA ARG A 62 5.98 -3.44 10.22
C ARG A 62 5.95 -4.72 9.38
N LYS A 63 5.50 -4.62 8.12
CA LYS A 63 5.67 -5.65 7.10
C LYS A 63 6.65 -5.17 6.04
N SER A 64 7.50 -6.08 5.59
CA SER A 64 8.42 -5.84 4.47
C SER A 64 7.64 -5.55 3.19
N LEU A 65 8.16 -4.62 2.37
CA LEU A 65 7.55 -4.26 1.09
C LEU A 65 7.37 -5.48 0.17
N THR A 66 8.29 -6.44 0.21
CA THR A 66 8.19 -7.71 -0.53
C THR A 66 6.96 -8.53 -0.12
N ASP A 67 6.64 -8.59 1.17
CA ASP A 67 5.49 -9.35 1.68
C ASP A 67 4.17 -8.67 1.28
N ILE A 68 4.14 -7.34 1.36
CA ILE A 68 3.02 -6.52 0.89
C ILE A 68 2.78 -6.74 -0.60
N LYS A 69 3.85 -6.73 -1.43
CA LYS A 69 3.77 -7.01 -2.86
C LYS A 69 3.31 -8.43 -3.17
N ARG A 70 3.75 -9.43 -2.38
CA ARG A 70 3.24 -10.80 -2.51
C ARG A 70 1.74 -10.87 -2.23
N CYS A 71 1.27 -10.22 -1.16
CA CYS A 71 -0.16 -10.17 -0.84
C CYS A 71 -0.97 -9.53 -1.97
N PHE A 72 -0.47 -8.44 -2.55
CA PHE A 72 -1.07 -7.81 -3.73
C PHE A 72 -1.14 -8.75 -4.95
N VAL A 73 -0.04 -9.45 -5.27
CA VAL A 73 -0.02 -10.40 -6.39
C VAL A 73 -1.01 -11.54 -6.17
N LEU A 74 -1.11 -12.07 -4.94
CA LEU A 74 -2.07 -13.10 -4.59
C LEU A 74 -3.52 -12.63 -4.81
N MET A 75 -3.86 -11.42 -4.33
CA MET A 75 -5.19 -10.83 -4.51
C MET A 75 -5.53 -10.54 -5.98
N ARG A 76 -4.53 -10.22 -6.80
CA ARG A 76 -4.72 -9.96 -8.22
C ARG A 76 -4.96 -11.26 -9.02
N LEU A 77 -4.33 -12.36 -8.63
CA LEU A 77 -4.46 -13.66 -9.30
C LEU A 77 -5.71 -14.43 -8.85
N HIS A 78 -6.18 -14.19 -7.63
CA HIS A 78 -7.42 -14.75 -7.09
C HIS A 78 -8.34 -13.64 -6.59
N PRO A 79 -9.00 -12.89 -7.50
CA PRO A 79 -10.21 -12.19 -7.12
C PRO A 79 -11.24 -13.30 -6.84
N ASP A 80 -11.60 -13.49 -5.56
CA ASP A 80 -12.72 -14.36 -5.19
C ASP A 80 -14.00 -13.96 -5.96
#